data_AF-A0A2T1CFN3-F1
#
_entry.id   AF-A0A2T1CFN3-F1
#
_cell.length_a   1.000
_cell.length_b   1.000
_cell.length_c   1.000
_cell.angle_alpha   90.00
_cell.angle_beta   90.00
_cell.angle_gamma   90.00
#
_symmetry.space_group_name_H-M   'P 1'
#
loop_
_entity.id
_entity.type
_entity.pdbx_description
1 polymer ?
#
loop_
_entity_poly.entity_id
_entity_poly.type
_entity_poly.pdbx_seq_one_letter_code
_entity_poly.pdbx_strand_id
1 'polypeptide(L)' 'MQPQGITSVTNEDGRFTVLMPHAERVFRSVLHSWHPDGWGEDSPWMRMFRNARVWVS' A
#
# COMPACT_ATOMS: atom_id res chain seq x y z
N MET A 1 18.58 7.26 7.56
CA MET A 1 17.83 7.64 6.33
C MET A 1 18.46 6.88 5.18
N GLN A 2 17.67 6.09 4.44
CA GLN A 2 18.16 5.45 3.21
C GLN A 2 18.59 6.55 2.22
N PRO A 3 19.73 6.44 1.52
CA PRO A 3 20.34 7.60 0.85
C PRO A 3 19.51 8.20 -0.30
N GLN A 4 18.49 7.47 -0.80
CA GLN A 4 17.63 7.87 -1.91
C GLN A 4 16.14 7.86 -1.57
N GLY A 5 15.78 7.77 -0.28
CA GLY A 5 14.37 7.69 0.13
C GLY A 5 13.68 6.35 -0.19
N ILE A 6 14.45 5.30 -0.51
CA ILE A 6 13.92 3.95 -0.73
C ILE A 6 13.25 3.45 0.56
N THR A 7 11.95 3.19 0.47
CA THR A 7 11.10 2.80 1.61
C THR A 7 10.35 1.48 1.37
N SER A 8 10.51 0.90 0.19
CA SER A 8 10.03 -0.44 -0.15
C SER A 8 10.97 -1.09 -1.17
N VAL A 9 11.05 -2.41 -1.13
CA VAL A 9 11.77 -3.24 -2.11
C VAL A 9 10.97 -4.51 -2.39
N THR A 10 11.20 -5.11 -3.55
CA THR A 10 10.62 -6.40 -3.92
C THR A 10 11.73 -7.33 -4.40
N ASN A 11 11.53 -8.64 -4.27
CA ASN A 11 12.44 -9.63 -4.84
C ASN A 11 12.31 -9.70 -6.38
N GLU A 12 13.22 -10.41 -7.03
CA GLU A 12 13.35 -10.43 -8.51
C GLU A 12 12.07 -10.89 -9.24
N ASP A 13 11.36 -11.87 -8.71
CA ASP A 13 10.12 -12.40 -9.31
C ASP A 13 8.84 -11.66 -8.84
N GLY A 14 8.99 -10.65 -7.97
CA GLY A 14 7.89 -9.80 -7.50
C GLY A 14 6.95 -10.42 -6.47
N ARG A 15 7.20 -11.64 -6.00
CA ARG A 15 6.29 -12.35 -5.06
C ARG A 15 6.40 -11.87 -3.62
N PHE A 16 7.52 -11.24 -3.25
CA PHE A 16 7.76 -10.73 -1.90
C PHE A 16 8.14 -9.25 -1.96
N THR A 17 7.26 -8.41 -1.44
CA THR A 17 7.48 -6.97 -1.28
C THR A 17 7.50 -6.62 0.21
N VAL A 18 8.53 -5.90 0.66
CA VAL A 18 8.65 -5.38 2.03
C VAL A 18 8.64 -3.86 1.98
N LEU A 19 7.94 -3.23 2.92
CA LEU A 19 7.78 -1.78 2.99
C LEU A 19 7.90 -1.29 4.44
N MET A 20 8.46 -0.10 4.64
CA MET A 20 8.47 0.59 5.93
C MET A 20 7.15 1.34 6.23
N PRO A 21 6.45 1.95 5.25
CA PRO A 21 5.12 2.51 5.49
C PRO A 21 4.11 1.44 5.92
N HIS A 22 3.13 1.84 6.73
CA HIS A 22 2.07 0.94 7.21
C HIS A 22 0.80 1.07 6.35
N ALA A 23 0.80 0.46 5.16
CA ALA A 23 -0.35 0.46 4.26
C ALA A 23 -1.62 -0.11 4.93
N GLU A 24 -1.44 -1.08 5.83
CA GLU A 24 -2.50 -1.73 6.62
C GLU A 24 -3.16 -0.79 7.64
N ARG A 25 -2.52 0.33 8.02
CA ARG A 25 -3.12 1.32 8.91
C ARG A 25 -3.99 2.33 8.18
N VAL A 26 -3.86 2.42 6.86
CA VAL A 26 -4.47 3.49 6.05
C VAL A 26 -5.16 2.96 4.80
N PHE A 27 -5.64 1.72 4.83
CA PHE A 27 -6.35 1.09 3.71
C PHE A 27 -7.76 1.65 3.46
N ARG A 28 -8.36 2.33 4.45
CA ARG A 28 -9.63 3.07 4.31
C ARG A 28 -9.36 4.56 4.27
N SER A 29 -10.12 5.31 3.48
CA SER A 29 -9.96 6.76 3.31
C SER A 29 -10.02 7.51 4.65
N VAL A 30 -11.00 7.16 5.51
CA VAL A 30 -11.20 7.80 6.83
C VAL A 30 -10.01 7.67 7.80
N LEU A 31 -9.07 6.75 7.54
CA LEU A 31 -7.88 6.56 8.37
C LEU A 31 -6.70 7.45 7.96
N HIS A 32 -6.82 8.16 6.83
CA HIS A 32 -5.82 9.14 6.42
C HIS A 32 -5.97 10.44 7.22
N SER A 33 -4.85 11.03 7.65
CA SER A 33 -4.85 12.36 8.29
C SER A 33 -5.36 13.47 7.36
N TRP A 34 -5.19 13.27 6.06
CA TRP A 34 -5.75 14.07 4.99
C TRP A 34 -6.01 13.19 3.78
N HIS A 35 -7.15 13.37 3.12
CA HIS A 35 -7.47 12.76 1.84
C HIS A 35 -8.37 13.70 1.01
N PRO A 36 -8.42 13.57 -0.33
CA PRO A 36 -9.38 14.28 -1.17
C PRO A 36 -10.84 13.91 -0.83
N ASP A 37 -11.76 14.87 -0.95
CA ASP A 37 -13.19 14.66 -0.69
C ASP A 37 -13.86 13.68 -1.67
N GLY A 38 -13.28 13.51 -2.86
CA GLY A 38 -13.79 12.61 -3.89
C GLY A 38 -13.46 11.13 -3.67
N TRP A 39 -12.70 10.77 -2.64
CA TRP A 39 -12.44 9.36 -2.33
C TRP A 39 -13.67 8.70 -1.73
N GLY A 40 -13.92 7.45 -2.12
CA GLY A 40 -14.91 6.59 -1.48
C GLY A 40 -14.39 5.99 -0.17
N GLU A 41 -14.94 4.85 0.23
CA GLU A 41 -14.51 4.14 1.45
C GLU A 41 -13.04 3.70 1.42
N ASP A 42 -12.57 3.26 0.26
CA ASP A 42 -11.25 2.66 0.10
C ASP A 42 -10.19 3.70 -0.26
N SER A 43 -9.05 3.63 0.42
CA SER A 43 -7.87 4.38 -0.02
C SER A 43 -7.14 3.63 -1.15
N PRO A 44 -6.20 4.29 -1.85
CA PRO A 44 -5.34 3.63 -2.83
C PRO A 44 -4.58 2.42 -2.28
N TRP A 45 -4.26 2.39 -0.98
CA TRP A 45 -3.54 1.29 -0.35
C TRP A 45 -4.33 -0.02 -0.36
N MET A 46 -5.66 0.03 -0.41
CA MET A 46 -6.48 -1.19 -0.52
C MET A 46 -6.17 -2.00 -1.79
N ARG A 47 -5.69 -1.34 -2.85
CA ARG A 47 -5.30 -2.01 -4.11
C ARG A 47 -4.20 -3.04 -3.90
N MET A 48 -3.25 -2.80 -2.98
CA MET A 48 -2.18 -3.77 -2.68
C MET A 48 -2.74 -5.11 -2.20
N PHE A 49 -3.67 -5.08 -1.25
CA PHE A 49 -4.29 -6.29 -0.70
C PHE A 49 -5.21 -6.99 -1.71
N ARG A 50 -5.93 -6.21 -2.54
CA ARG A 50 -6.75 -6.76 -3.64
C ARG A 50 -5.90 -7.47 -4.69
N ASN A 51 -4.74 -6.91 -5.06
CA ASN A 51 -3.81 -7.56 -6.00
C ASN A 51 -3.32 -8.90 -5.45
N ALA A 52 -2.95 -8.96 -4.17
CA ALA A 52 -2.56 -10.21 -3.53
C ALA A 52 -3.68 -11.26 -3.58
N ARG A 53 -4.94 -10.87 -3.29
CA ARG A 53 -6.10 -11.78 -3.36
C ARG A 53 -6.34 -12.30 -4.77
N VAL A 54 -6.21 -11.45 -5.79
CA VAL A 54 -6.33 -11.85 -7.20
C VAL A 54 -5.22 -12.83 -7.58
N TRP A 55 -3.98 -12.60 -7.15
CA TRP A 55 -2.84 -13.48 -7.46
C TRP A 55 -2.99 -14.91 -6.90
N VAL A 56 -3.57 -15.07 -5.71
CA VAL A 56 -3.82 -16.40 -5.11
C VAL A 56 -5.16 -17.04 -5.53
N SER A 57 -5.92 -16.40 -6.42
CA SER A 57 -7.18 -16.96 -6.96
C SER A 57 -6.90 -17.98 -8.04
#